data_AF-A0A8T0NFW6-F1
#
_entry.id   AF-A0A8T0NFW6-F1
#
_cell.length_a   1.000
_cell.length_b   1.000
_cell.length_c   1.000
_cell.angle_alpha   90.00
_cell.angle_beta   90.00
_cell.angle_gamma   90.00
#
_symmetry.space_group_name_H-M   'P 1'
#
loop_
_entity.id
_entity.type
_entity.pdbx_description
1 polymer ?
#
loop_
_entity_poly.entity_id
_entity_poly.type
_entity_poly.pdbx_seq_one_letter_code
_entity_poly.pdbx_strand_id
1 'polypeptide(L)'
;MGGPSWPDLQCLLRRKPAAASSAGRAEAADGGGGQHLAKTLTIPHLAAIGVGSTIGAGIYVLVGTVAREHTGPGLTVSFLIAGVAAALSALCYAELSCCFPSAGSAYHYSYICIGESVAWLIGWALILEYTIGGSSVARGISPNLALFFGGQDKLPFFLAQVHVKGLDTPVDPCAAILVLIVTALLCLGIKESSFVEGIITTANIIVMLFVICAGGWLGFRNGWVGYKGPEGYFPNGVGGVISGSATLFFAFIGFDTVASTAEEVKNPQRDLPLGMGLTLSLCCFLYMMVSAVVVGLVPYHAIDPNTPISSAFGQYGMQWAEYVVSSGAVLALVASLIGGILPQ
;
A
#
# COMPACT_ATOMS: atom_id res chain seq x y z
N MET A 1 -13.00 48.22 -29.86
CA MET A 1 -12.14 47.04 -29.65
C MET A 1 -12.19 46.68 -28.17
N GLY A 2 -13.22 45.94 -27.75
CA GLY A 2 -13.33 45.40 -26.40
C GLY A 2 -12.75 43.98 -26.41
N GLY A 3 -11.58 43.79 -25.82
CA GLY A 3 -11.00 42.46 -25.64
C GLY A 3 -11.84 41.65 -24.65
N PRO A 4 -11.93 40.33 -24.80
CA PRO A 4 -12.72 39.49 -23.90
C PRO A 4 -12.14 39.59 -22.49
N SER A 5 -12.92 40.13 -21.57
CA SER A 5 -12.68 39.99 -20.13
C SER A 5 -12.71 38.51 -19.80
N TRP A 6 -11.74 38.02 -19.02
CA TRP A 6 -11.58 36.61 -18.62
C TRP A 6 -12.13 36.35 -17.19
N PRO A 7 -13.45 36.30 -16.95
CA PRO A 7 -13.99 35.84 -15.68
C PRO A 7 -13.76 34.34 -15.45
N ASP A 8 -13.59 33.54 -16.52
CA ASP A 8 -13.45 32.07 -16.42
C ASP A 8 -12.12 31.61 -15.79
N LEU A 9 -11.05 32.38 -15.94
CA LEU A 9 -9.75 32.08 -15.29
C LEU A 9 -9.78 32.33 -13.78
N GLN A 10 -10.67 33.22 -13.30
CA GLN A 10 -10.85 33.46 -11.86
C GLN A 10 -11.65 32.33 -11.20
N CYS A 11 -12.55 31.66 -11.93
CA CYS A 11 -13.20 30.42 -11.47
C CYS A 11 -12.17 29.31 -11.22
N LEU A 12 -11.15 29.17 -12.07
CA LEU A 12 -10.09 28.16 -11.91
C LEU A 12 -9.21 28.36 -10.67
N LEU A 13 -9.21 29.56 -10.09
CA LEU A 13 -8.44 29.95 -8.91
C LEU A 13 -9.31 30.08 -7.65
N ARG A 14 -10.59 29.68 -7.71
CA ARG A 14 -11.50 29.79 -6.57
C ARG A 14 -11.02 28.87 -5.44
N ARG A 15 -10.58 29.49 -4.34
CA ARG A 15 -10.27 28.79 -3.08
C ARG A 15 -11.47 28.93 -2.16
N LYS A 16 -11.90 27.85 -1.52
CA LYS A 16 -12.89 27.97 -0.44
C LYS A 16 -12.20 28.64 0.75
N PRO A 17 -12.71 29.78 1.27
CA PRO A 17 -12.11 30.38 2.45
C PRO A 17 -12.19 29.39 3.61
N ALA A 18 -11.10 29.18 4.33
CA ALA A 18 -11.08 28.32 5.53
C ALA A 18 -12.17 28.74 6.55
N ALA A 19 -12.43 30.04 6.65
CA ALA A 19 -13.49 30.61 7.48
C ALA A 19 -14.93 30.35 6.96
N ALA A 20 -15.13 30.13 5.65
CA ALA A 20 -16.45 29.80 5.09
C ALA A 20 -16.81 28.32 5.32
N SER A 21 -15.80 27.46 5.52
CA SER A 21 -16.00 26.07 5.96
C SER A 21 -16.46 25.98 7.43
N SER A 22 -15.99 26.89 8.30
CA SER A 22 -16.43 26.99 9.69
C SER A 22 -17.72 27.82 9.87
N ALA A 23 -17.90 28.91 9.10
CA ALA A 23 -19.07 29.79 9.20
C ALA A 23 -20.33 29.20 8.53
N GLY A 24 -20.19 28.52 7.38
CA GLY A 24 -21.30 27.74 6.80
C GLY A 24 -21.74 26.57 7.68
N ARG A 25 -20.90 26.16 8.65
CA ARG A 25 -21.20 25.13 9.64
C ARG A 25 -21.95 25.67 10.87
N ALA A 26 -21.86 26.97 11.15
CA ALA A 26 -22.62 27.61 12.23
C ALA A 26 -24.07 27.91 11.81
N GLU A 27 -24.31 28.28 10.55
CA GLU A 27 -25.67 28.46 10.02
C GLU A 27 -26.34 27.14 9.59
N ALA A 28 -25.58 26.12 9.17
CA ALA A 28 -26.13 24.79 8.89
C ALA A 28 -26.34 23.91 10.14
N ALA A 29 -25.86 24.35 11.31
CA ALA A 29 -26.05 23.61 12.57
C ALA A 29 -27.51 23.64 13.08
N ASP A 30 -28.35 24.54 12.55
CA ASP A 30 -29.76 24.67 12.96
C ASP A 30 -30.75 24.06 11.95
N GLY A 31 -30.27 23.43 10.87
CA GLY A 31 -31.13 22.96 9.78
C GLY A 31 -30.55 21.83 8.95
N GLY A 32 -30.56 20.60 9.48
CA GLY A 32 -30.56 19.37 8.67
C GLY A 32 -29.35 18.45 8.79
N GLY A 33 -29.52 17.36 9.57
CA GLY A 33 -29.19 16.00 9.12
C GLY A 33 -27.77 15.64 8.70
N GLY A 34 -26.72 16.38 9.08
CA GLY A 34 -25.35 15.92 8.89
C GLY A 34 -25.06 14.74 9.83
N GLN A 35 -24.94 13.53 9.30
CA GLN A 35 -24.49 12.36 10.06
C GLN A 35 -23.09 12.63 10.62
N HIS A 36 -23.01 13.03 11.89
CA HIS A 36 -21.73 13.09 12.59
C HIS A 36 -21.23 11.66 12.79
N LEU A 37 -20.13 11.30 12.13
CA LEU A 37 -19.42 10.06 12.38
C LEU A 37 -18.99 10.03 13.85
N ALA A 38 -19.19 8.89 14.50
CA ALA A 38 -18.82 8.74 15.90
C ALA A 38 -17.29 8.77 16.02
N LYS A 39 -16.75 9.71 16.82
CA LYS A 39 -15.31 9.82 17.08
C LYS A 39 -14.81 8.68 17.97
N THR A 40 -14.59 7.51 17.39
CA THR A 40 -14.24 6.28 18.13
C THR A 40 -12.77 5.90 17.95
N LEU A 41 -12.11 6.35 16.88
CA LEU A 41 -10.75 5.91 16.56
C LEU A 41 -9.71 6.51 17.51
N THR A 42 -8.80 5.65 17.95
CA THR A 42 -7.62 5.96 18.76
C THR A 42 -6.35 5.57 18.00
N ILE A 43 -5.19 6.04 18.45
CA ILE A 43 -3.87 5.80 17.84
C ILE A 43 -3.63 4.34 17.41
N PRO A 44 -3.88 3.29 18.21
CA PRO A 44 -3.64 1.91 17.78
C PRO A 44 -4.57 1.46 16.64
N HIS A 45 -5.81 1.97 16.58
CA HIS A 45 -6.70 1.68 15.45
C HIS A 45 -6.23 2.38 14.17
N LEU A 46 -5.77 3.63 14.29
CA LEU A 46 -5.19 4.37 13.16
C LEU A 46 -3.93 3.70 12.63
N ALA A 47 -3.08 3.21 13.52
CA ALA A 47 -1.90 2.44 13.16
C ALA A 47 -2.29 1.12 12.48
N ALA A 48 -3.29 0.40 13.00
CA ALA A 48 -3.77 -0.83 12.37
C ALA A 48 -4.35 -0.58 10.97
N ILE A 49 -5.12 0.48 10.77
CA ILE A 49 -5.68 0.84 9.46
C ILE A 49 -4.55 1.23 8.49
N GLY A 50 -3.66 2.12 8.91
CA GLY A 50 -2.56 2.54 8.04
C GLY A 50 -1.59 1.40 7.71
N VAL A 51 -1.30 0.52 8.67
CA VAL A 51 -0.43 -0.64 8.42
C VAL A 51 -1.15 -1.66 7.54
N GLY A 52 -2.45 -1.85 7.71
CA GLY A 52 -3.27 -2.75 6.89
C GLY A 52 -3.41 -2.30 5.44
N SER A 53 -3.56 -0.99 5.22
CA SER A 53 -3.62 -0.42 3.87
C SER A 53 -2.25 -0.45 3.18
N THR A 54 -1.17 -0.16 3.92
CA THR A 54 0.21 -0.13 3.39
C THR A 54 0.81 -1.51 3.16
N ILE A 55 0.56 -2.48 4.06
CA ILE A 55 1.05 -3.86 3.90
C ILE A 55 0.22 -4.60 2.86
N GLY A 56 0.76 -4.73 1.65
CA GLY A 56 0.10 -5.43 0.55
C GLY A 56 1.09 -5.90 -0.53
N ALA A 57 0.77 -5.62 -1.78
CA ALA A 57 1.56 -6.10 -2.93
C ALA A 57 3.00 -5.57 -2.96
N GLY A 58 3.26 -4.42 -2.33
CA GLY A 58 4.60 -3.85 -2.23
C GLY A 58 5.62 -4.80 -1.60
N ILE A 59 5.27 -5.43 -0.48
CA ILE A 59 6.19 -6.34 0.23
C ILE A 59 6.09 -7.79 -0.27
N TYR A 60 4.89 -8.27 -0.60
CA TYR A 60 4.70 -9.67 -0.98
C TYR A 60 5.07 -9.98 -2.43
N VAL A 61 5.04 -8.99 -3.33
CA VAL A 61 5.31 -9.19 -4.76
C VAL A 61 6.53 -8.38 -5.19
N LEU A 62 6.50 -7.05 -4.99
CA LEU A 62 7.53 -6.15 -5.52
C LEU A 62 8.94 -6.44 -5.00
N VAL A 63 9.07 -6.96 -3.78
CA VAL A 63 10.36 -7.42 -3.20
C VAL A 63 11.08 -8.38 -4.14
N GLY A 64 10.36 -9.34 -4.72
CA GLY A 64 10.94 -10.39 -5.56
C GLY A 64 11.47 -9.82 -6.87
N THR A 65 10.61 -9.10 -7.58
CA THR A 65 10.97 -8.44 -8.85
C THR A 65 12.11 -7.43 -8.67
N VAL A 66 12.03 -6.56 -7.65
CA VAL A 66 13.05 -5.52 -7.42
C VAL A 66 14.37 -6.11 -6.92
N ALA A 67 14.34 -7.18 -6.10
CA ALA A 67 15.55 -7.88 -5.71
C ALA A 67 16.25 -8.50 -6.92
N ARG A 68 15.49 -9.20 -7.77
CA ARG A 68 16.02 -9.94 -8.92
C ARG A 68 16.52 -9.02 -10.03
N GLU A 69 15.76 -7.98 -10.37
CA GLU A 69 15.98 -7.19 -11.59
C GLU A 69 16.76 -5.90 -11.36
N HIS A 70 16.68 -5.30 -10.16
CA HIS A 70 17.20 -3.95 -9.92
C HIS A 70 18.27 -3.87 -8.84
N THR A 71 18.06 -4.43 -7.66
CA THR A 71 18.84 -4.06 -6.46
C THR A 71 19.76 -5.15 -5.96
N GLY A 72 19.39 -6.42 -6.14
CA GLY A 72 20.11 -7.55 -5.58
C GLY A 72 20.19 -7.46 -4.03
N PRO A 73 21.36 -7.74 -3.44
CA PRO A 73 21.60 -7.62 -2.00
C PRO A 73 21.39 -6.22 -1.41
N GLY A 74 21.42 -5.18 -2.25
CA GLY A 74 21.17 -3.79 -1.89
C GLY A 74 19.69 -3.44 -1.61
N LEU A 75 18.77 -4.40 -1.69
CA LEU A 75 17.33 -4.18 -1.52
C LEU A 75 16.98 -3.42 -0.22
N THR A 76 17.64 -3.76 0.89
CA THR A 76 17.41 -3.10 2.19
C THR A 76 17.73 -1.60 2.14
N VAL A 77 18.77 -1.22 1.40
CA VAL A 77 19.14 0.19 1.20
C VAL A 77 18.10 0.90 0.35
N SER A 78 17.57 0.24 -0.69
CA SER A 78 16.51 0.81 -1.51
C SER A 78 15.21 1.04 -0.73
N PHE A 79 14.84 0.11 0.16
CA PHE A 79 13.71 0.31 1.07
C PHE A 79 13.93 1.46 2.05
N LEU A 80 15.16 1.64 2.54
CA LEU A 80 15.48 2.76 3.42
C LEU A 80 15.33 4.09 2.69
N ILE A 81 15.84 4.20 1.45
CA ILE A 81 15.71 5.43 0.63
C ILE A 81 14.24 5.72 0.33
N ALA A 82 13.47 4.71 -0.10
CA ALA A 82 12.05 4.84 -0.34
C ALA A 82 11.28 5.23 0.95
N GLY A 83 11.64 4.65 2.09
CA GLY A 83 11.04 4.94 3.39
C GLY A 83 11.34 6.36 3.87
N VAL A 84 12.55 6.88 3.65
CA VAL A 84 12.87 8.28 3.96
C VAL A 84 12.07 9.25 3.08
N ALA A 85 11.94 8.96 1.78
CA ALA A 85 11.11 9.75 0.88
C ALA A 85 9.64 9.74 1.32
N ALA A 86 9.11 8.57 1.69
CA ALA A 86 7.75 8.44 2.20
C ALA A 86 7.57 9.15 3.55
N ALA A 87 8.56 9.11 4.45
CA ALA A 87 8.52 9.82 5.72
C ALA A 87 8.46 11.34 5.55
N LEU A 88 9.23 11.91 4.61
CA LEU A 88 9.15 13.34 4.28
C LEU A 88 7.76 13.72 3.75
N SER A 89 7.18 12.91 2.85
CA SER A 89 5.82 13.10 2.37
C SER A 89 4.79 13.02 3.50
N ALA A 90 4.92 12.03 4.38
CA ALA A 90 4.00 11.84 5.51
C ALA A 90 4.06 12.97 6.53
N LEU A 91 5.23 13.60 6.75
CA LEU A 91 5.33 14.78 7.61
C LEU A 91 4.53 15.97 7.02
N CYS A 92 4.60 16.19 5.71
CA CYS A 92 3.78 17.21 5.04
C CYS A 92 2.29 16.89 5.13
N TYR A 93 1.89 15.63 4.93
CA TYR A 93 0.50 15.20 5.10
C TYR A 93 0.03 15.40 6.53
N ALA A 94 0.85 15.01 7.51
CA ALA A 94 0.55 15.16 8.93
C ALA A 94 0.29 16.62 9.31
N GLU A 95 1.10 17.56 8.82
CA GLU A 95 0.89 19.00 9.04
C GLU A 95 -0.44 19.47 8.46
N LEU A 96 -0.73 19.11 7.20
CA LEU A 96 -1.97 19.50 6.51
C LEU A 96 -3.21 18.88 7.16
N SER A 97 -3.16 17.60 7.56
CA SER A 97 -4.26 16.91 8.25
C SER A 97 -4.54 17.51 9.62
N CYS A 98 -3.52 18.03 10.32
CA CYS A 98 -3.72 18.73 11.59
C CYS A 98 -4.37 20.10 11.40
N CYS A 99 -3.99 20.83 10.35
CA CYS A 99 -4.56 22.13 10.02
C CYS A 99 -6.00 22.02 9.52
N PHE A 100 -6.30 20.99 8.71
CA PHE A 100 -7.58 20.80 8.04
C PHE A 100 -8.10 19.37 8.26
N PRO A 101 -8.68 19.07 9.44
CA PRO A 101 -9.18 17.73 9.77
C PRO A 101 -10.51 17.47 9.04
N SER A 102 -10.41 17.05 7.78
CA SER A 102 -11.54 16.67 6.93
C SER A 102 -11.14 15.50 6.03
N ALA A 103 -12.10 14.64 5.70
CA ALA A 103 -11.90 13.33 5.09
C ALA A 103 -11.38 13.33 3.62
N GLY A 104 -11.04 14.47 3.02
CA GLY A 104 -10.76 14.54 1.57
C GLY A 104 -9.29 14.38 1.12
N SER A 105 -8.39 13.93 1.99
CA SER A 105 -6.95 13.67 1.73
C SER A 105 -6.29 14.75 0.82
N ALA A 106 -5.41 14.35 -0.10
CA ALA A 106 -4.60 15.22 -0.95
C ALA A 106 -5.41 16.16 -1.86
N TYR A 107 -6.59 15.71 -2.33
CA TYR A 107 -7.49 16.53 -3.16
C TYR A 107 -7.97 17.75 -2.38
N HIS A 108 -8.47 17.56 -1.16
CA HIS A 108 -8.99 18.64 -0.35
C HIS A 108 -7.88 19.61 0.10
N TYR A 109 -6.71 19.10 0.46
CA TYR A 109 -5.56 19.95 0.81
C TYR A 109 -5.13 20.84 -0.37
N SER A 110 -5.10 20.28 -1.58
CA SER A 110 -4.74 21.01 -2.79
C SER A 110 -5.78 22.07 -3.17
N TYR A 111 -7.06 21.77 -2.95
CA TYR A 111 -8.16 22.72 -3.17
C TYR A 111 -8.05 23.94 -2.24
N ILE A 112 -7.66 23.72 -0.99
CA ILE A 112 -7.48 24.80 0.00
C ILE A 112 -6.22 25.62 -0.30
N CYS A 113 -5.08 24.95 -0.53
CA CYS A 113 -3.77 25.62 -0.61
C CYS A 113 -3.52 26.30 -1.97
N ILE A 114 -3.93 25.66 -3.08
CA ILE A 114 -3.51 26.08 -4.43
C ILE A 114 -4.70 26.63 -5.21
N GLY A 115 -5.81 25.88 -5.26
CA GLY A 115 -7.02 26.26 -5.97
C GLY A 115 -7.62 25.10 -6.77
N GLU A 116 -8.77 25.37 -7.38
CA GLU A 116 -9.61 24.36 -8.03
C GLU A 116 -8.93 23.64 -9.21
N SER A 117 -8.16 24.34 -10.04
CA SER A 117 -7.51 23.72 -11.22
C SER A 117 -6.51 22.62 -10.86
N VAL A 118 -5.64 22.87 -9.88
CA VAL A 118 -4.65 21.90 -9.42
C VAL A 118 -5.31 20.79 -8.61
N ALA A 119 -6.32 21.13 -7.80
CA ALA A 119 -7.11 20.13 -7.09
C ALA A 119 -7.83 19.17 -8.07
N TRP A 120 -8.41 19.69 -9.14
CA TRP A 120 -9.08 18.87 -10.16
C TRP A 120 -8.11 17.89 -10.83
N LEU A 121 -6.90 18.34 -11.18
CA LEU A 121 -5.86 17.47 -11.73
C LEU A 121 -5.41 16.39 -10.73
N ILE A 122 -5.25 16.76 -9.45
CA ILE A 122 -4.89 15.83 -8.39
C ILE A 122 -6.01 14.82 -8.13
N GLY A 123 -7.28 15.23 -8.19
CA GLY A 123 -8.42 14.33 -8.08
C GLY A 123 -8.42 13.24 -9.17
N TRP A 124 -8.17 13.63 -10.42
CA TRP A 124 -8.00 12.64 -11.50
C TRP A 124 -6.77 11.75 -11.32
N ALA A 125 -5.67 12.30 -10.82
CA ALA A 125 -4.47 11.52 -10.52
C ALA A 125 -4.75 10.48 -9.43
N LEU A 126 -5.45 10.84 -8.36
CA LEU A 126 -5.85 9.92 -7.29
C LEU A 126 -6.76 8.80 -7.80
N ILE A 127 -7.77 9.12 -8.64
CA ILE A 127 -8.64 8.09 -9.24
C ILE A 127 -7.81 7.08 -10.03
N LEU A 128 -6.85 7.55 -10.83
CA LEU A 128 -5.97 6.67 -11.60
C LEU A 128 -5.04 5.87 -10.68
N GLU A 129 -4.47 6.50 -9.66
CA GLU A 129 -3.61 5.86 -8.66
C GLU A 129 -4.32 4.72 -7.93
N TYR A 130 -5.52 4.96 -7.39
CA TYR A 130 -6.32 3.93 -6.73
C TYR A 130 -6.73 2.80 -7.68
N THR A 131 -7.05 3.12 -8.94
CA THR A 131 -7.39 2.12 -9.95
C THR A 131 -6.19 1.22 -10.30
N ILE A 132 -5.02 1.82 -10.52
CA ILE A 132 -3.79 1.11 -10.85
C ILE A 132 -3.28 0.32 -9.63
N GLY A 133 -3.36 0.93 -8.43
CA GLY A 133 -2.99 0.31 -7.17
C GLY A 133 -3.84 -0.91 -6.86
N GLY A 134 -5.17 -0.77 -6.90
CA GLY A 134 -6.10 -1.88 -6.71
C GLY A 134 -5.90 -3.02 -7.73
N SER A 135 -5.68 -2.67 -9.00
CA SER A 135 -5.37 -3.66 -10.05
C SER A 135 -4.05 -4.40 -9.78
N SER A 136 -3.02 -3.68 -9.31
CA SER A 136 -1.71 -4.24 -8.97
C SER A 136 -1.80 -5.18 -7.77
N VAL A 137 -2.56 -4.81 -6.74
CA VAL A 137 -2.82 -5.65 -5.57
C VAL A 137 -3.58 -6.92 -5.95
N ALA A 138 -4.62 -6.80 -6.78
CA ALA A 138 -5.38 -7.94 -7.27
C ALA A 138 -4.51 -8.94 -8.05
N ARG A 139 -3.60 -8.46 -8.91
CA ARG A 139 -2.63 -9.31 -9.62
C ARG A 139 -1.67 -10.04 -8.68
N GLY A 140 -1.34 -9.46 -7.52
CA GLY A 140 -0.49 -10.10 -6.53
C GLY A 140 -1.12 -11.32 -5.85
N ILE A 141 -2.46 -11.45 -5.89
CA ILE A 141 -3.17 -12.54 -5.21
C ILE A 141 -3.04 -13.85 -5.98
N SER A 142 -3.12 -13.81 -7.30
CA SER A 142 -3.18 -15.03 -8.12
C SER A 142 -1.98 -15.97 -7.94
N PRO A 143 -0.71 -15.50 -7.91
CA PRO A 143 0.44 -16.38 -7.67
C PRO A 143 0.44 -17.00 -6.26
N ASN A 144 0.00 -16.25 -5.26
CA ASN A 144 -0.11 -16.76 -3.89
C ASN A 144 -1.26 -17.77 -3.74
N LEU A 145 -2.35 -17.59 -4.49
CA LEU A 145 -3.46 -18.52 -4.54
C LEU A 145 -3.08 -19.81 -5.29
N ALA A 146 -2.27 -19.71 -6.36
CA ALA A 146 -1.76 -20.84 -7.13
C ALA A 146 -1.03 -21.88 -6.27
N LEU A 147 -0.30 -21.41 -5.25
CA LEU A 147 0.45 -22.27 -4.33
C LEU A 147 -0.47 -23.23 -3.56
N PHE A 148 -1.71 -22.84 -3.25
CA PHE A 148 -2.68 -23.72 -2.58
C PHE A 148 -3.18 -24.86 -3.46
N PHE A 149 -3.20 -24.68 -4.78
CA PHE A 149 -3.63 -25.70 -5.75
C PHE A 149 -2.48 -26.60 -6.22
N GLY A 150 -1.28 -26.43 -5.66
CA GLY A 150 -0.10 -27.24 -5.98
C GLY A 150 0.73 -26.71 -7.16
N GLY A 151 0.67 -25.40 -7.42
CA GLY A 151 1.50 -24.69 -8.39
C GLY A 151 0.72 -24.01 -9.53
N GLN A 152 1.38 -23.12 -10.28
CA GLN A 152 0.76 -22.41 -11.42
C GLN A 152 0.14 -23.36 -12.46
N ASP A 153 0.71 -24.57 -12.61
CA ASP A 153 0.30 -25.56 -13.62
C ASP A 153 -0.94 -26.38 -13.23
N LYS A 154 -1.43 -26.28 -11.99
CA LYS A 154 -2.60 -27.03 -11.49
C LYS A 154 -3.83 -26.16 -11.21
N LEU A 155 -3.80 -24.88 -11.60
CA LEU A 155 -4.99 -24.06 -11.49
C LEU A 155 -6.09 -24.55 -12.45
N PRO A 156 -7.37 -24.50 -12.02
CA PRO A 156 -8.47 -24.70 -12.95
C PRO A 156 -8.39 -23.67 -14.08
N PHE A 157 -8.72 -24.09 -15.31
CA PHE A 157 -8.61 -23.27 -16.54
C PHE A 157 -9.24 -21.86 -16.43
N PHE A 158 -10.23 -21.69 -15.56
CA PHE A 158 -10.90 -20.40 -15.31
C PHE A 158 -10.08 -19.40 -14.47
N LEU A 159 -9.05 -19.85 -13.74
CA LEU A 159 -8.17 -19.03 -12.90
C LEU A 159 -6.74 -18.93 -13.43
N ALA A 160 -6.36 -19.79 -14.39
CA ALA A 160 -5.04 -19.78 -15.00
C ALA A 160 -4.84 -18.55 -15.92
N GLN A 161 -3.62 -18.03 -16.00
CA GLN A 161 -3.30 -16.92 -16.89
C GLN A 161 -3.57 -17.31 -18.35
N VAL A 162 -4.46 -16.57 -19.01
CA VAL A 162 -4.80 -16.80 -20.41
C VAL A 162 -3.99 -15.84 -21.27
N HIS A 163 -3.12 -16.39 -22.10
CA HIS A 163 -2.43 -15.63 -23.13
C HIS A 163 -3.38 -15.41 -24.32
N VAL A 164 -3.95 -14.22 -24.42
CA VAL A 164 -4.81 -13.83 -25.55
C VAL A 164 -3.91 -13.46 -26.72
N LYS A 165 -4.03 -14.16 -27.86
CA LYS A 165 -3.34 -13.81 -29.11
C LYS A 165 -3.72 -12.37 -29.52
N GLY A 166 -2.82 -11.42 -29.33
CA GLY A 166 -3.00 -10.00 -29.67
C GLY A 166 -2.60 -9.01 -28.56
N LEU A 167 -2.51 -9.47 -27.30
CA LEU A 167 -1.88 -8.75 -26.21
C LEU A 167 -0.60 -9.49 -25.81
N ASP A 168 0.56 -8.83 -25.84
CA ASP A 168 1.84 -9.39 -25.35
C ASP A 168 1.89 -9.59 -23.82
N THR A 169 0.75 -9.42 -23.12
CA THR A 169 0.65 -9.56 -21.67
C THR A 169 -0.33 -10.68 -21.29
N PRO A 170 0.05 -11.59 -20.38
CA PRO A 170 -0.87 -12.60 -19.85
C PRO A 170 -2.04 -11.93 -19.13
N VAL A 171 -3.26 -12.23 -19.55
CA VAL A 171 -4.47 -11.77 -18.87
C VAL A 171 -4.73 -12.70 -17.70
N ASP A 172 -4.88 -12.14 -16.51
CA ASP A 172 -5.13 -12.88 -15.28
C ASP A 172 -6.63 -12.85 -14.93
N PRO A 173 -7.41 -13.88 -15.28
CA PRO A 173 -8.84 -13.92 -14.99
C PRO A 173 -9.12 -14.01 -13.48
N CYS A 174 -8.22 -14.58 -12.67
CA CYS A 174 -8.37 -14.66 -11.22
C CYS A 174 -8.40 -13.26 -10.60
N ALA A 175 -7.47 -12.40 -10.98
CA ALA A 175 -7.44 -11.01 -10.52
C ALA A 175 -8.72 -10.25 -10.91
N ALA A 176 -9.21 -10.43 -12.15
CA ALA A 176 -10.43 -9.78 -12.62
C ALA A 176 -11.69 -10.20 -11.84
N ILE A 177 -11.84 -11.50 -11.59
CA ILE A 177 -12.96 -12.05 -10.79
C ILE A 177 -12.89 -11.51 -9.36
N LEU A 178 -11.70 -11.47 -8.78
CA LEU A 178 -11.52 -11.01 -7.40
C LEU A 178 -11.87 -9.51 -7.26
N VAL A 179 -11.45 -8.68 -8.20
CA VAL A 179 -11.85 -7.26 -8.24
C VAL A 179 -13.37 -7.13 -8.34
N LEU A 180 -14.04 -7.91 -9.19
CA LEU A 180 -15.51 -7.90 -9.28
C LEU A 180 -16.19 -8.34 -7.97
N ILE A 181 -15.66 -9.37 -7.30
CA ILE A 181 -16.18 -9.82 -6.00
C ILE A 181 -16.04 -8.72 -4.96
N VAL A 182 -14.85 -8.12 -4.83
CA VAL A 182 -14.62 -7.04 -3.86
C VAL A 182 -15.49 -5.82 -4.18
N THR A 183 -15.67 -5.50 -5.47
CA THR A 183 -16.55 -4.40 -5.90
C THR A 183 -18.01 -4.68 -5.53
N ALA A 184 -18.52 -5.88 -5.80
CA ALA A 184 -19.88 -6.27 -5.43
C ALA A 184 -20.08 -6.25 -3.90
N LEU A 185 -19.07 -6.70 -3.15
CA LEU A 185 -19.04 -6.71 -1.70
C LEU A 185 -19.06 -5.29 -1.11
N LEU A 186 -18.34 -4.35 -1.73
CA LEU A 186 -18.39 -2.92 -1.37
C LEU A 186 -19.73 -2.28 -1.72
N CYS A 187 -20.33 -2.61 -2.87
CA CYS A 187 -21.67 -2.13 -3.23
C CYS A 187 -22.77 -2.64 -2.27
N LEU A 188 -22.56 -3.81 -1.64
CA LEU A 188 -23.48 -4.36 -0.61
C LEU A 188 -23.32 -3.68 0.75
N GLY A 189 -22.35 -2.78 0.92
CA GLY A 189 -22.24 -1.89 2.08
C GLY A 189 -21.82 -2.58 3.38
N ILE A 190 -20.60 -3.11 3.44
CA ILE A 190 -20.03 -3.62 4.68
C ILE A 190 -19.77 -2.45 5.64
N LYS A 191 -20.68 -2.29 6.61
CA LYS A 191 -20.60 -1.29 7.68
C LYS A 191 -19.66 -1.68 8.84
N GLU A 192 -18.90 -2.77 8.74
CA GLU A 192 -18.08 -3.34 9.82
C GLU A 192 -16.61 -3.56 9.38
N SER A 193 -16.05 -2.70 8.52
CA SER A 193 -14.75 -2.96 7.86
C SER A 193 -13.54 -2.80 8.78
N SER A 194 -13.54 -1.83 9.70
CA SER A 194 -12.34 -1.45 10.46
C SER A 194 -11.89 -2.50 11.49
N PHE A 195 -12.82 -3.24 12.10
CA PHE A 195 -12.47 -4.32 13.03
C PHE A 195 -11.86 -5.53 12.31
N VAL A 196 -12.45 -5.92 11.18
CA VAL A 196 -11.94 -7.02 10.34
C VAL A 196 -10.56 -6.68 9.79
N GLU A 197 -10.39 -5.44 9.31
CA GLU A 197 -9.11 -4.93 8.83
C GLU A 197 -8.04 -4.93 9.94
N GLY A 198 -8.41 -4.53 11.17
CA GLY A 198 -7.51 -4.61 12.33
C GLY A 198 -7.07 -6.03 12.65
N ILE A 199 -7.98 -7.01 12.59
CA ILE A 199 -7.65 -8.44 12.80
C ILE A 199 -6.69 -8.93 11.70
N ILE A 200 -7.00 -8.66 10.43
CA ILE A 200 -6.19 -9.12 9.31
C ILE A 200 -4.79 -8.49 9.37
N THR A 201 -4.70 -7.20 9.69
CA THR A 201 -3.42 -6.50 9.85
C THR A 201 -2.60 -7.10 10.97
N THR A 202 -3.22 -7.38 12.11
CA THR A 202 -2.53 -8.01 13.25
C THR A 202 -2.00 -9.39 12.87
N ALA A 203 -2.79 -10.20 12.18
CA ALA A 203 -2.36 -11.49 11.67
C ALA A 203 -1.18 -11.35 10.69
N ASN A 204 -1.19 -10.33 9.83
CA ASN A 204 -0.10 -10.08 8.89
C ASN A 204 1.20 -9.64 9.54
N ILE A 205 1.13 -8.79 10.57
CA ILE A 205 2.31 -8.43 11.36
C ILE A 205 2.91 -9.70 11.99
N ILE A 206 2.07 -10.61 12.51
CA ILE A 206 2.54 -11.90 13.05
C ILE A 206 3.24 -12.74 11.98
N VAL A 207 2.67 -12.83 10.76
CA VAL A 207 3.29 -13.56 9.64
C VAL A 207 4.64 -12.93 9.26
N MET A 208 4.75 -11.60 9.21
CA MET A 208 6.03 -10.93 8.95
C MET A 208 7.06 -11.18 10.04
N LEU A 209 6.66 -11.09 11.32
CA LEU A 209 7.55 -11.42 12.43
C LEU A 209 8.00 -12.89 12.37
N PHE A 210 7.11 -13.80 11.99
CA PHE A 210 7.46 -15.19 11.73
C PHE A 210 8.51 -15.32 10.63
N VAL A 211 8.33 -14.63 9.50
CA VAL A 211 9.32 -14.61 8.39
C VAL A 211 10.67 -14.08 8.87
N ILE A 212 10.69 -12.99 9.65
CA ILE A 212 11.91 -12.38 10.16
C ILE A 212 12.63 -13.34 11.12
N CYS A 213 11.92 -13.95 12.06
CA CYS A 213 12.50 -14.86 13.06
C CYS A 213 12.95 -16.19 12.44
N ALA A 214 12.07 -16.87 11.69
CA ALA A 214 12.36 -18.16 11.08
C ALA A 214 13.42 -18.03 9.98
N GLY A 215 13.30 -17.00 9.14
CA GLY A 215 14.27 -16.73 8.09
C GLY A 215 15.60 -16.21 8.63
N GLY A 216 15.59 -15.41 9.69
CA GLY A 216 16.81 -15.01 10.39
C GLY A 216 17.55 -16.22 11.00
N TRP A 217 16.84 -17.10 11.69
CA TRP A 217 17.42 -18.34 12.24
C TRP A 217 18.05 -19.22 11.14
N LEU A 218 17.36 -19.37 10.01
CA LEU A 218 17.85 -20.12 8.87
C LEU A 218 19.05 -19.44 8.18
N GLY A 219 19.03 -18.11 8.08
CA GLY A 219 20.12 -17.28 7.58
C GLY A 219 21.40 -17.41 8.41
N PHE A 220 21.29 -17.40 9.75
CA PHE A 220 22.42 -17.66 10.65
C PHE A 220 22.99 -19.07 10.49
N ARG A 221 22.14 -20.08 10.28
CA ARG A 221 22.58 -21.47 10.08
C ARG A 221 23.33 -21.67 8.76
N ASN A 222 22.86 -21.02 7.70
CA ASN A 222 23.42 -21.16 6.35
C ASN A 222 24.53 -20.14 6.06
N GLY A 223 24.75 -19.20 6.98
CA GLY A 223 25.75 -18.16 6.87
C GLY A 223 25.46 -17.18 5.73
N TRP A 224 24.18 -16.85 5.50
CA TRP A 224 23.75 -15.78 4.60
C TRP A 224 24.26 -15.90 3.15
N VAL A 225 23.83 -16.97 2.47
CA VAL A 225 24.31 -17.36 1.14
C VAL A 225 24.09 -16.28 0.07
N GLY A 226 22.98 -15.54 0.15
CA GLY A 226 22.65 -14.51 -0.85
C GLY A 226 23.54 -13.26 -0.77
N TYR A 227 24.18 -12.99 0.37
CA TYR A 227 25.15 -11.90 0.52
C TYR A 227 26.58 -12.27 0.10
N LYS A 228 26.87 -13.56 -0.08
CA LYS A 228 28.21 -14.08 -0.42
C LYS A 228 28.45 -14.28 -1.92
N GLY A 229 27.54 -13.77 -2.76
CA GLY A 229 27.66 -13.90 -4.21
C GLY A 229 28.89 -13.19 -4.79
N PRO A 230 29.42 -13.64 -5.95
CA PRO A 230 30.60 -13.07 -6.58
C PRO A 230 30.39 -11.63 -7.10
N GLU A 231 29.13 -11.21 -7.28
CA GLU A 231 28.76 -9.89 -7.81
C GLU A 231 28.75 -8.77 -6.76
N GLY A 232 29.08 -9.10 -5.49
CA GLY A 232 29.13 -8.14 -4.39
C GLY A 232 27.74 -7.68 -3.90
N TYR A 233 27.71 -6.65 -3.04
CA TYR A 233 26.47 -6.17 -2.42
C TYR A 233 25.60 -5.32 -3.36
N PHE A 234 26.21 -4.71 -4.38
CA PHE A 234 25.55 -3.82 -5.34
C PHE A 234 25.82 -4.29 -6.78
N PRO A 235 25.19 -5.39 -7.25
CA PRO A 235 25.47 -5.95 -8.58
C PRO A 235 25.15 -4.96 -9.71
N ASN A 236 24.09 -4.18 -9.57
CA ASN A 236 23.66 -3.16 -10.53
C ASN A 236 24.15 -1.74 -10.17
N GLY A 237 25.10 -1.63 -9.24
CA GLY A 237 25.61 -0.35 -8.73
C GLY A 237 24.54 0.54 -8.07
N VAL A 238 24.88 1.82 -7.90
CA VAL A 238 23.99 2.81 -7.25
C VAL A 238 22.74 3.10 -8.10
N GLY A 239 22.86 3.02 -9.43
CA GLY A 239 21.72 3.20 -10.34
C GLY A 239 20.61 2.18 -10.11
N GLY A 240 20.97 0.91 -9.91
CA GLY A 240 20.01 -0.14 -9.55
C GLY A 240 19.32 0.10 -8.20
N VAL A 241 20.07 0.59 -7.21
CA VAL A 241 19.53 0.94 -5.88
C VAL A 241 18.50 2.06 -5.97
N ILE A 242 18.80 3.14 -6.70
CA ILE A 242 17.90 4.28 -6.87
C ILE A 242 16.66 3.87 -7.68
N SER A 243 16.84 3.16 -8.79
CA SER A 243 15.73 2.66 -9.61
C SER A 243 14.82 1.73 -8.81
N GLY A 244 15.39 0.82 -8.02
CA GLY A 244 14.62 -0.05 -7.15
C GLY A 244 13.88 0.72 -6.06
N SER A 245 14.48 1.78 -5.50
CA SER A 245 13.82 2.65 -4.51
C SER A 245 12.58 3.33 -5.07
N ALA A 246 12.64 3.78 -6.33
CA ALA A 246 11.48 4.39 -6.99
C ALA A 246 10.31 3.41 -7.14
N THR A 247 10.60 2.16 -7.52
CA THR A 247 9.59 1.10 -7.59
C THR A 247 9.06 0.74 -6.20
N LEU A 248 9.94 0.62 -5.21
CA LEU A 248 9.57 0.29 -3.82
C LEU A 248 8.81 1.40 -3.10
N PHE A 249 8.82 2.63 -3.61
CA PHE A 249 7.97 3.69 -3.09
C PHE A 249 6.48 3.29 -3.13
N PHE A 250 6.08 2.48 -4.12
CA PHE A 250 4.75 1.88 -4.19
C PHE A 250 4.37 1.09 -2.92
N ALA A 251 5.34 0.45 -2.26
CA ALA A 251 5.08 -0.33 -1.04
C ALA A 251 4.70 0.54 0.16
N PHE A 252 4.94 1.84 0.10
CA PHE A 252 4.59 2.80 1.15
C PHE A 252 3.25 3.51 0.91
N ILE A 253 2.59 3.29 -0.24
CA ILE A 253 1.24 3.83 -0.50
C ILE A 253 0.27 3.26 0.55
N GLY A 254 -0.67 4.08 1.06
CA GLY A 254 -1.67 3.68 2.06
C GLY A 254 -1.55 4.39 3.40
N PHE A 255 -0.43 5.07 3.70
CA PHE A 255 -0.34 5.89 4.92
C PHE A 255 -1.36 7.05 4.92
N ASP A 256 -1.76 7.49 3.73
CA ASP A 256 -2.73 8.55 3.48
C ASP A 256 -4.18 8.11 3.76
N THR A 257 -4.47 6.81 3.81
CA THR A 257 -5.75 6.27 4.31
C THR A 257 -6.01 6.73 5.75
N VAL A 258 -4.95 6.90 6.56
CA VAL A 258 -5.07 7.46 7.91
C VAL A 258 -5.60 8.89 7.87
N ALA A 259 -5.22 9.68 6.86
CA ALA A 259 -5.69 11.06 6.67
C ALA A 259 -7.20 11.10 6.37
N SER A 260 -7.70 10.15 5.59
CA SER A 260 -9.11 10.07 5.19
C SER A 260 -10.02 9.73 6.38
N THR A 261 -9.50 9.05 7.41
CA THR A 261 -10.23 8.79 8.67
C THR A 261 -10.26 9.96 9.65
N ALA A 262 -9.74 11.14 9.29
CA ALA A 262 -9.62 12.30 10.19
C ALA A 262 -10.92 12.72 10.89
N GLU A 263 -12.08 12.48 10.26
CA GLU A 263 -13.40 12.84 10.82
C GLU A 263 -13.86 11.90 11.94
N GLU A 264 -13.30 10.69 12.02
CA GLU A 264 -13.64 9.65 13.01
C GLU A 264 -12.66 9.61 14.20
N VAL A 265 -11.62 10.45 14.18
CA VAL A 265 -10.58 10.51 15.21
C VAL A 265 -11.00 11.40 16.38
N LYS A 266 -10.73 10.96 17.62
CA LYS A 266 -11.01 11.74 18.84
C LYS A 266 -10.25 13.05 18.88
N ASN A 267 -8.92 13.02 18.71
CA ASN A 267 -8.05 14.19 18.72
C ASN A 267 -7.20 14.25 17.43
N PRO A 268 -7.77 14.74 16.31
CA PRO A 268 -7.09 14.70 15.01
C PRO A 268 -5.76 15.45 15.01
N GLN A 269 -5.62 16.57 15.75
CA GLN A 269 -4.37 17.36 15.76
C GLN A 269 -3.16 16.64 16.36
N ARG A 270 -3.38 15.58 17.15
CA ARG A 270 -2.30 14.83 17.81
C ARG A 270 -2.26 13.38 17.36
N ASP A 271 -3.42 12.75 17.21
CA ASP A 271 -3.49 11.32 16.97
C ASP A 271 -3.27 10.96 15.49
N LEU A 272 -3.61 11.85 14.54
CA LEU A 272 -3.27 11.67 13.12
C LEU A 272 -1.76 11.70 12.84
N PRO A 273 -0.99 12.73 13.27
CA PRO A 273 0.45 12.78 12.99
C PRO A 273 1.20 11.63 13.66
N LEU A 274 0.81 11.26 14.89
CA LEU A 274 1.36 10.09 15.58
C LEU A 274 0.97 8.78 14.89
N GLY A 275 -0.26 8.64 14.42
CA GLY A 275 -0.74 7.47 13.68
C GLY A 275 0.03 7.27 12.37
N MET A 276 0.14 8.30 11.54
CA MET A 276 0.90 8.26 10.28
C MET A 276 2.38 7.93 10.53
N GLY A 277 3.02 8.62 11.47
CA GLY A 277 4.42 8.39 11.80
C GLY A 277 4.69 6.96 12.33
N LEU A 278 3.80 6.45 13.19
CA LEU A 278 3.93 5.10 13.74
C LEU A 278 3.71 4.02 12.68
N THR A 279 2.69 4.18 11.83
CA THR A 279 2.46 3.31 10.66
C THR A 279 3.69 3.24 9.77
N LEU A 280 4.21 4.40 9.35
CA LEU A 280 5.28 4.46 8.37
C LEU A 280 6.61 3.93 8.94
N SER A 281 6.90 4.25 10.21
CA SER A 281 8.07 3.73 10.91
C SER A 281 8.00 2.21 11.08
N LEU A 282 6.84 1.66 11.47
CA LEU A 282 6.64 0.23 11.63
C LEU A 282 6.75 -0.51 10.28
N CYS A 283 6.08 -0.02 9.24
CA CYS A 283 6.16 -0.59 7.89
C CYS A 283 7.60 -0.55 7.36
N CYS A 284 8.29 0.58 7.48
CA CYS A 284 9.68 0.71 7.05
C CYS A 284 10.60 -0.32 7.75
N PHE A 285 10.46 -0.45 9.07
CA PHE A 285 11.24 -1.43 9.83
C PHE A 285 10.96 -2.88 9.39
N LEU A 286 9.68 -3.26 9.30
CA LEU A 286 9.28 -4.60 8.86
C LEU A 286 9.77 -4.91 7.44
N TYR A 287 9.63 -3.95 6.52
CA TYR A 287 10.05 -4.11 5.13
C TYR A 287 11.56 -4.29 4.99
N MET A 288 12.35 -3.51 5.74
CA MET A 288 13.80 -3.64 5.75
C MET A 288 14.24 -5.00 6.30
N MET A 289 13.62 -5.46 7.39
CA MET A 289 13.95 -6.75 8.02
C MET A 289 13.57 -7.93 7.12
N VAL A 290 12.35 -7.93 6.55
CA VAL A 290 11.92 -8.97 5.61
C VAL A 290 12.83 -8.99 4.38
N SER A 291 13.16 -7.83 3.82
CA SER A 291 14.05 -7.72 2.66
C SER A 291 15.45 -8.27 2.94
N ALA A 292 16.01 -7.95 4.11
CA ALA A 292 17.32 -8.45 4.51
C ALA A 292 17.31 -9.98 4.67
N VAL A 293 16.23 -10.52 5.21
CA VAL A 293 16.05 -11.97 5.38
C VAL A 293 15.90 -12.67 4.02
N VAL A 294 15.01 -12.19 3.15
CA VAL A 294 14.71 -12.82 1.85
C VAL A 294 15.95 -12.86 0.96
N VAL A 295 16.63 -11.71 0.77
CA VAL A 295 17.83 -11.66 -0.07
C VAL A 295 19.01 -12.36 0.59
N GLY A 296 19.00 -12.47 1.92
CA GLY A 296 19.99 -13.22 2.66
C GLY A 296 19.88 -14.74 2.52
N LEU A 297 18.64 -15.25 2.40
CA LEU A 297 18.34 -16.68 2.30
C LEU A 297 18.54 -17.24 0.89
N VAL A 298 18.18 -16.48 -0.14
CA VAL A 298 18.20 -16.93 -1.54
C VAL A 298 18.99 -15.92 -2.37
N PRO A 299 19.97 -16.38 -3.19
CA PRO A 299 20.66 -15.50 -4.13
C PRO A 299 19.65 -14.79 -5.05
N TYR A 300 19.83 -13.49 -5.30
CA TYR A 300 18.83 -12.68 -6.02
C TYR A 300 18.44 -13.21 -7.41
N HIS A 301 19.35 -13.92 -8.10
CA HIS A 301 19.08 -14.60 -9.38
C HIS A 301 18.07 -15.76 -9.29
N ALA A 302 17.92 -16.36 -8.09
CA ALA A 302 17.06 -17.50 -7.83
C ALA A 302 15.79 -17.12 -7.04
N ILE A 303 15.60 -15.85 -6.73
CA ILE A 303 14.37 -15.34 -6.11
C ILE A 303 13.23 -15.42 -7.13
N ASP A 304 12.12 -16.02 -6.72
CA ASP A 304 10.88 -15.99 -7.50
C ASP A 304 10.31 -14.56 -7.51
N PRO A 305 10.05 -13.96 -8.70
CA PRO A 305 9.52 -12.60 -8.78
C PRO A 305 8.11 -12.44 -8.18
N ASN A 306 7.30 -13.49 -8.21
CA ASN A 306 5.88 -13.41 -7.84
C ASN A 306 5.62 -13.82 -6.39
N THR A 307 6.41 -14.78 -5.87
CA THR A 307 6.23 -15.32 -4.51
C THR A 307 7.57 -15.41 -3.75
N PRO A 308 8.31 -14.29 -3.60
CA PRO A 308 9.67 -14.29 -3.07
C PRO A 308 9.79 -14.82 -1.64
N ILE A 309 8.80 -14.52 -0.79
CA ILE A 309 8.86 -14.89 0.64
C ILE A 309 8.50 -16.36 0.83
N SER A 310 7.40 -16.83 0.24
CA SER A 310 6.94 -18.21 0.42
C SER A 310 7.85 -19.23 -0.28
N SER A 311 8.27 -18.94 -1.52
CA SER A 311 9.21 -19.81 -2.25
C SER A 311 10.58 -19.93 -1.57
N ALA A 312 11.05 -18.87 -0.89
CA ALA A 312 12.29 -18.92 -0.12
C ALA A 312 12.24 -20.00 0.97
N PHE A 313 11.12 -20.15 1.69
CA PHE A 313 10.97 -21.23 2.68
C PHE A 313 10.77 -22.61 2.05
N GLY A 314 10.11 -22.66 0.89
CA GLY A 314 9.92 -23.89 0.11
C GLY A 314 11.25 -24.54 -0.31
N GLN A 315 12.22 -23.74 -0.76
CA GLN A 315 13.56 -24.22 -1.16
C GLN A 315 14.34 -24.89 -0.01
N TYR A 316 14.03 -24.54 1.24
CA TYR A 316 14.63 -25.16 2.43
C TYR A 316 13.81 -26.31 3.01
N GLY A 317 12.84 -26.84 2.25
CA GLY A 317 12.04 -28.00 2.63
C GLY A 317 10.95 -27.72 3.67
N MET A 318 10.68 -26.44 3.98
CA MET A 318 9.63 -26.04 4.93
C MET A 318 8.32 -25.73 4.21
N GLN A 319 7.73 -26.76 3.59
CA GLN A 319 6.47 -26.67 2.85
C GLN A 319 5.31 -26.14 3.73
N TRP A 320 5.30 -26.46 5.03
CA TRP A 320 4.30 -25.93 5.96
C TRP A 320 4.41 -24.41 6.14
N ALA A 321 5.63 -23.86 6.15
CA ALA A 321 5.87 -22.43 6.30
C ALA A 321 5.48 -21.66 5.02
N GLU A 322 5.71 -22.27 3.86
CA GLU A 322 5.27 -21.76 2.55
C GLU A 322 3.76 -21.53 2.52
N TYR A 323 2.94 -22.48 3.01
CA TYR A 323 1.48 -22.31 3.09
C TYR A 323 1.05 -21.24 4.09
N VAL A 324 1.71 -21.13 5.24
CA VAL A 324 1.41 -20.10 6.26
C VAL A 324 1.71 -18.70 5.74
N VAL A 325 2.85 -18.52 5.06
CA VAL A 325 3.21 -17.23 4.47
C VAL A 325 2.29 -16.88 3.31
N SER A 326 1.94 -17.87 2.46
CA SER A 326 1.04 -17.64 1.33
C SER A 326 -0.38 -17.28 1.78
N SER A 327 -0.88 -17.87 2.87
CA SER A 327 -2.20 -17.51 3.41
C SER A 327 -2.17 -16.10 4.00
N GLY A 328 -1.11 -15.73 4.71
CA GLY A 328 -0.86 -14.36 5.15
C GLY A 328 -0.84 -13.37 3.98
N ALA A 329 -0.10 -13.69 2.91
CA ALA A 329 -0.02 -12.85 1.71
C ALA A 329 -1.40 -12.63 1.08
N VAL A 330 -2.21 -13.68 0.89
CA VAL A 330 -3.57 -13.55 0.35
C VAL A 330 -4.44 -12.67 1.27
N LEU A 331 -4.39 -12.88 2.59
CA LEU A 331 -5.14 -12.07 3.54
C LEU A 331 -4.71 -10.60 3.52
N ALA A 332 -3.40 -10.31 3.47
CA ALA A 332 -2.86 -8.96 3.34
C ALA A 332 -3.35 -8.26 2.07
N LEU A 333 -3.24 -8.95 0.94
CA LEU A 333 -3.61 -8.39 -0.35
C LEU A 333 -5.12 -8.13 -0.44
N VAL A 334 -5.96 -9.00 0.13
CA VAL A 334 -7.40 -8.76 0.21
C VAL A 334 -7.71 -7.56 1.12
N ALA A 335 -7.06 -7.45 2.28
CA ALA A 335 -7.25 -6.31 3.17
C ALA A 335 -6.82 -4.99 2.52
N SER A 336 -5.64 -4.95 1.91
CA SER A 336 -5.14 -3.78 1.18
C SER A 336 -6.04 -3.42 -0.01
N LEU A 337 -6.62 -4.41 -0.70
CA LEU A 337 -7.58 -4.17 -1.78
C LEU A 337 -8.90 -3.57 -1.28
N ILE A 338 -9.40 -4.03 -0.13
CA ILE A 338 -10.60 -3.45 0.50
C ILE A 338 -10.31 -2.00 0.93
N GLY A 339 -9.17 -1.76 1.58
CA GLY A 339 -8.74 -0.42 2.01
C GLY A 339 -8.49 0.54 0.86
N GLY A 340 -8.01 0.04 -0.29
CA GLY A 340 -7.74 0.84 -1.49
C GLY A 340 -8.96 1.15 -2.36
N ILE A 341 -10.02 0.33 -2.32
CA ILE A 341 -11.26 0.54 -3.10
C ILE A 341 -12.36 1.21 -2.26
N LEU A 342 -12.27 1.19 -0.93
CA LEU A 342 -13.16 1.98 -0.07
C LEU A 342 -13.14 3.46 -0.50
N PRO A 343 -14.31 4.06 -0.78
CA PRO A 343 -14.36 5.45 -1.21
C PRO A 343 -13.84 6.34 -0.07
N GLN A 344 -12.69 6.97 -0.32
CA GLN A 344 -12.11 8.02 0.51
C GLN A 344 -12.66 9.38 0.08
#